data_AF-A0A830HKL1-F1
#
_entry.id   AF-A0A830HKL1-F1
#
_cell.length_a   1.000
_cell.length_b   1.000
_cell.length_c   1.000
_cell.angle_alpha   90.00
_cell.angle_beta   90.00
_cell.angle_gamma   90.00
#
_symmetry.space_group_name_H-M   'P 1'
#
loop_
_entity.id
_entity.type
_entity.pdbx_description
1 polymer ?
#
loop_
_entity_poly.entity_id
_entity_poly.type
_entity_poly.pdbx_seq_one_letter_code
_entity_poly.pdbx_strand_id
1 'polypeptide(L)'
;MLASASASLIALASSASASSYTGRLSMSLLLPIEQRRSDFTQTEAIDYPESDTRILQTAVDCANVLLQNLGCDTAEASLKRLSEDGGAIVFAPVGAKSKVPGAQRIAVAVLPNADDLPALKRYAENDQWGTKTKPMILVTPQWNPGGEGYNVVSDFGFGPWRAANEKFVDSFSLAYALVERRIGAASTLDATGDNMGRGGVARLVFGGSTSDEPWSVWAMGGDGSSALIGTLASSGAGNNKPPPYAEIEQLFRDAGTAASLRTRRSGQARSLEDKLEEKVGESGSVADWSLMSTAEVAAALRAGTVTSGDVASWNKDVCRKACDALDLSSAGKVEALRERIVAAMEKETSEAKK
;
A
#
# COMPACT_ATOMS: atom_id res chain seq x y z
N MET A 1 0.55 -9.97 -2.18
CA MET A 1 1.02 -9.06 -3.25
C MET A 1 1.84 -9.80 -4.30
N LEU A 2 3.09 -10.20 -4.03
CA LEU A 2 3.99 -10.79 -5.03
C LEU A 2 3.43 -12.03 -5.75
N ALA A 3 2.72 -12.92 -5.05
CA ALA A 3 2.06 -14.07 -5.68
C ALA A 3 0.98 -13.65 -6.69
N SER A 4 0.17 -12.64 -6.37
CA SER A 4 -0.84 -12.07 -7.27
C SER A 4 -0.20 -11.39 -8.47
N ALA A 5 0.93 -10.71 -8.23
CA ALA A 5 1.69 -10.01 -9.25
C ALA A 5 2.31 -11.00 -10.26
N SER A 6 2.92 -12.09 -9.78
CA SER A 6 3.41 -13.19 -10.62
C SER A 6 2.29 -13.90 -11.37
N ALA A 7 1.13 -14.12 -10.73
CA ALA A 7 -0.02 -14.74 -11.38
C ALA A 7 -0.56 -13.87 -12.53
N SER A 8 -0.66 -12.55 -12.32
CA SER A 8 -1.08 -11.59 -13.35
C SER A 8 -0.13 -11.59 -14.54
N LEU A 9 1.18 -11.65 -14.27
CA LEU A 9 2.20 -11.75 -15.31
C LEU A 9 2.08 -13.05 -16.12
N ILE A 10 1.95 -14.19 -15.45
CA ILE A 10 1.79 -15.49 -16.11
C ILE A 10 0.51 -15.48 -16.94
N ALA A 11 -0.59 -14.93 -16.43
CA ALA A 11 -1.85 -14.82 -17.15
C ALA A 11 -1.69 -13.95 -18.41
N LEU A 12 -1.05 -12.78 -18.30
CA LEU A 12 -0.80 -11.89 -19.44
C LEU A 12 0.10 -12.54 -20.50
N ALA A 13 1.11 -13.30 -20.08
CA ALA A 13 1.98 -14.03 -21.01
C ALA A 13 1.30 -15.26 -21.63
N SER A 14 0.25 -15.80 -20.99
CA SER A 14 -0.49 -17.00 -21.43
C SER A 14 -1.75 -16.68 -22.23
N SER A 15 -2.25 -15.44 -22.18
CA SER A 15 -3.51 -15.08 -22.83
C SER A 15 -3.41 -15.17 -24.37
N ALA A 16 -4.47 -15.67 -24.99
CA ALA A 16 -4.54 -15.94 -26.44
C ALA A 16 -4.44 -14.66 -27.31
N SER A 17 -4.52 -13.47 -26.71
CA SER A 17 -4.10 -12.20 -27.32
C SER A 17 -2.58 -12.07 -27.38
N ALA A 18 -1.86 -13.17 -27.66
CA ALA A 18 -0.40 -13.25 -27.76
C ALA A 18 0.19 -12.29 -28.83
N SER A 19 -0.62 -11.49 -29.51
CA SER A 19 -0.19 -10.36 -30.33
C SER A 19 0.21 -9.12 -29.52
N SER A 20 -0.27 -8.92 -28.28
CA SER A 20 0.04 -7.74 -27.45
C SER A 20 1.23 -7.93 -26.50
N TYR A 21 1.54 -9.17 -26.08
CA TYR A 21 2.68 -9.44 -25.20
C TYR A 21 4.00 -9.37 -25.97
N THR A 22 4.76 -8.30 -25.75
CA THR A 22 6.07 -8.08 -26.37
C THR A 22 7.23 -8.69 -25.57
N GLY A 23 7.02 -8.95 -24.28
CA GLY A 23 8.08 -9.29 -23.32
C GLY A 23 8.57 -8.08 -22.51
N ARG A 24 8.03 -6.89 -22.74
CA ARG A 24 8.28 -5.69 -21.91
C ARG A 24 7.11 -5.45 -20.99
N LEU A 25 7.34 -5.60 -19.69
CA LEU A 25 6.30 -5.49 -18.66
C LEU A 25 6.69 -4.48 -17.58
N SER A 26 5.70 -3.78 -17.04
CA SER A 26 5.86 -2.90 -15.89
C SER A 26 4.96 -3.35 -14.75
N MET A 27 5.42 -3.13 -13.52
CA MET A 27 4.69 -3.46 -12.30
C MET A 27 4.88 -2.35 -11.28
N SER A 28 3.84 -2.01 -10.53
CA SER A 28 3.94 -1.12 -9.37
C SER A 28 3.63 -1.91 -8.10
N LEU A 29 4.59 -1.95 -7.17
CA LEU A 29 4.45 -2.63 -5.89
C LEU A 29 4.64 -1.62 -4.75
N LEU A 30 3.86 -1.77 -3.68
CA LEU A 30 4.17 -1.13 -2.40
C LEU A 30 5.31 -1.92 -1.77
N LEU A 31 6.54 -1.38 -1.83
CA LEU A 31 7.68 -2.06 -1.23
C LEU A 31 7.49 -2.13 0.28
N PRO A 32 7.88 -3.24 0.92
CA PRO A 32 7.64 -3.49 2.34
C PRO A 32 8.48 -2.60 3.27
N ILE A 33 9.04 -1.49 2.78
CA ILE A 33 9.75 -0.47 3.56
C ILE A 33 8.83 0.70 3.93
N GLU A 34 7.70 0.86 3.24
CA GLU A 34 6.61 1.73 3.71
C GLU A 34 5.85 1.10 4.89
N GLN A 35 6.56 0.50 5.86
CA GLN A 35 5.91 -0.09 7.04
C GLN A 35 5.39 1.03 7.94
N ARG A 36 4.16 1.44 7.63
CA ARG A 36 3.25 2.16 8.52
C ARG A 36 2.98 1.26 9.71
N ARG A 37 3.90 1.25 10.68
CA ARG A 37 3.85 0.35 11.85
C ARG A 37 2.69 0.66 12.79
N SER A 38 2.10 1.85 12.69
CA SER A 38 1.09 2.36 13.65
C SER A 38 -0.24 2.77 13.01
N ASP A 39 -0.28 3.25 11.77
CA ASP A 39 -1.51 3.76 11.15
C ASP A 39 -1.47 3.61 9.61
N PHE A 40 -2.30 2.73 9.06
CA PHE A 40 -2.39 2.51 7.61
C PHE A 40 -3.13 3.63 6.86
N THR A 41 -3.79 4.57 7.55
CA THR A 41 -4.45 5.74 6.94
C THR A 41 -3.51 6.92 6.67
N GLN A 42 -2.28 6.88 7.19
CA GLN A 42 -1.25 7.87 6.86
C GLN A 42 -0.59 7.51 5.54
N THR A 43 -0.45 8.43 4.59
CA THR A 43 0.27 8.18 3.32
C THR A 43 1.72 8.65 3.34
N GLU A 44 2.16 9.28 4.43
CA GLU A 44 3.52 9.79 4.59
C GLU A 44 4.42 8.73 5.23
N ALA A 45 5.68 8.67 4.80
CA ALA A 45 6.68 7.87 5.49
C ALA A 45 6.87 8.46 6.89
N ILE A 46 6.83 7.61 7.92
CA ILE A 46 7.24 8.02 9.27
C ILE A 46 8.70 8.48 9.18
N ASP A 47 9.02 9.65 9.75
CA ASP A 47 10.23 10.51 9.64
C ASP A 47 11.62 9.88 9.90
N TYR A 48 11.77 8.56 9.80
CA TYR A 48 13.07 7.90 9.74
C TYR A 48 13.25 7.24 8.37
N PRO A 49 13.82 7.95 7.38
CA PRO A 49 14.14 7.35 6.11
C PRO A 49 15.07 6.15 6.37
N GLU A 50 14.65 4.95 5.95
CA GLU A 50 15.60 3.86 5.79
C GLU A 50 16.67 4.30 4.77
N SER A 51 17.91 3.87 4.93
CA SER A 51 18.95 4.23 3.97
C SER A 51 18.58 3.74 2.56
N ASP A 52 18.90 4.52 1.53
CA ASP A 52 18.64 4.17 0.12
C ASP A 52 19.19 2.78 -0.25
N THR A 53 20.31 2.40 0.36
CA THR A 53 20.90 1.07 0.24
C THR A 53 19.95 -0.03 0.73
N ARG A 54 19.26 0.18 1.85
CA ARG A 54 18.29 -0.77 2.40
C ARG A 54 17.01 -0.81 1.56
N ILE A 55 16.61 0.34 1.01
CA ILE A 55 15.52 0.46 0.03
C ILE A 55 15.78 -0.40 -1.20
N LEU A 56 16.94 -0.19 -1.81
CA LEU A 56 17.38 -0.94 -2.96
C LEU A 56 17.51 -2.44 -2.65
N GLN A 57 18.14 -2.81 -1.52
CA GLN A 57 18.32 -4.21 -1.15
C GLN A 57 16.97 -4.93 -1.02
N THR A 58 16.01 -4.31 -0.35
CA THR A 58 14.67 -4.89 -0.20
C THR A 58 13.93 -4.98 -1.54
N ALA A 59 14.11 -4.02 -2.43
CA ALA A 59 13.57 -4.09 -3.79
C ALA A 59 14.20 -5.26 -4.58
N VAL A 60 15.52 -5.46 -4.47
CA VAL A 60 16.24 -6.60 -5.07
C VAL A 60 15.75 -7.94 -4.49
N ASP A 61 15.52 -8.01 -3.19
CA ASP A 61 14.96 -9.20 -2.54
C ASP A 61 13.54 -9.48 -3.05
N CYS A 62 12.72 -8.43 -3.24
CA CYS A 62 11.41 -8.55 -3.87
C CYS A 62 11.50 -9.07 -5.31
N ALA A 63 12.49 -8.64 -6.10
CA ALA A 63 12.73 -9.18 -7.44
C ALA A 63 13.14 -10.66 -7.42
N ASN A 64 13.97 -11.08 -6.46
CA ASN A 64 14.32 -12.50 -6.30
C ASN A 64 13.07 -13.34 -5.97
N VAL A 65 12.25 -12.90 -5.02
CA VAL A 65 10.98 -13.58 -4.70
C VAL A 65 10.04 -13.60 -5.90
N LEU A 66 9.97 -12.51 -6.68
CA LEU A 66 9.19 -12.47 -7.92
C LEU A 66 9.69 -13.53 -8.91
N LEU A 67 10.99 -13.61 -9.16
CA LEU A 67 11.61 -14.62 -10.04
C LEU A 67 11.31 -16.05 -9.57
N GLN A 68 11.41 -16.32 -8.27
CA GLN A 68 11.05 -17.62 -7.68
C GLN A 68 9.58 -17.97 -7.92
N ASN A 69 8.66 -17.01 -7.73
CA ASN A 69 7.25 -17.22 -7.98
C ASN A 69 6.96 -17.49 -9.48
N LEU A 70 7.74 -16.88 -10.37
CA LEU A 70 7.75 -17.17 -11.82
C LEU A 70 8.42 -18.52 -12.15
N GLY A 71 8.86 -19.28 -11.16
CA GLY A 71 9.42 -20.62 -11.30
C GLY A 71 10.91 -20.67 -11.60
N CYS A 72 11.61 -19.52 -11.59
CA CYS A 72 13.05 -19.48 -11.82
C CYS A 72 13.81 -19.87 -10.54
N ASP A 73 14.84 -20.69 -10.69
CA ASP A 73 15.85 -20.87 -9.64
C ASP A 73 16.67 -19.59 -9.54
N THR A 74 16.79 -19.01 -8.34
CA THR A 74 17.51 -17.75 -8.12
C THR A 74 18.83 -17.94 -7.39
N ALA A 75 19.29 -19.18 -7.16
CA ALA A 75 20.54 -19.45 -6.44
C ALA A 75 21.76 -18.77 -7.10
N GLU A 76 21.75 -18.67 -8.43
CA GLU A 76 22.81 -18.03 -9.24
C GLU A 76 22.33 -16.75 -9.94
N ALA A 77 21.30 -16.09 -9.39
CA ALA A 77 20.81 -14.84 -9.98
C ALA A 77 21.93 -13.79 -9.99
N SER A 78 22.10 -13.11 -11.13
CA SER A 78 23.12 -12.06 -11.24
C SER A 78 22.49 -10.69 -11.07
N LEU A 79 23.10 -9.86 -10.23
CA LEU A 79 22.68 -8.49 -9.95
C LEU A 79 23.62 -7.50 -10.64
N LYS A 80 23.07 -6.46 -11.26
CA LYS A 80 23.84 -5.32 -11.76
C LYS A 80 23.17 -4.01 -11.37
N ARG A 81 23.96 -3.03 -10.93
CA ARG A 81 23.51 -1.64 -10.83
C ARG A 81 23.25 -1.09 -12.23
N LEU A 82 22.19 -0.30 -12.38
CA LEU A 82 21.87 0.37 -13.65
C LEU A 82 22.60 1.71 -13.78
N SER A 83 22.75 2.41 -12.66
CA SER A 83 23.57 3.63 -12.50
C SER A 83 24.08 3.75 -11.06
N GLU A 84 24.86 4.80 -10.76
CA GLU A 84 25.42 5.06 -9.43
C GLU A 84 24.32 5.27 -8.38
N ASP A 85 23.34 6.13 -8.70
CA ASP A 85 22.25 6.52 -7.81
C ASP A 85 20.89 5.88 -8.16
N GLY A 86 20.79 5.16 -9.29
CA GLY A 86 19.52 4.60 -9.77
C GLY A 86 19.19 3.23 -9.23
N GLY A 87 18.48 2.45 -10.05
CA GLY A 87 17.97 1.13 -9.71
C GLY A 87 18.98 0.00 -9.91
N ALA A 88 18.49 -1.22 -9.89
CA ALA A 88 19.27 -2.40 -10.20
C ALA A 88 18.48 -3.37 -11.08
N ILE A 89 19.19 -4.24 -11.79
CA ILE A 89 18.59 -5.30 -12.60
C ILE A 89 19.10 -6.66 -12.13
N VAL A 90 18.15 -7.57 -11.90
CA VAL A 90 18.37 -8.95 -11.49
C VAL A 90 18.07 -9.85 -12.69
N PHE A 91 19.03 -10.67 -13.07
CA PHE A 91 18.86 -11.65 -14.15
C PHE A 91 18.70 -13.05 -13.57
N ALA A 92 17.67 -13.75 -14.02
CA ALA A 92 17.55 -15.18 -13.78
C ALA A 92 18.74 -15.94 -14.41
N PRO A 93 19.19 -17.05 -13.77
CA PRO A 93 20.21 -17.94 -14.33
C PRO A 93 19.86 -18.43 -15.73
N VAL A 94 20.89 -18.76 -16.52
CA VAL A 94 20.71 -19.34 -17.85
C VAL A 94 20.06 -20.72 -17.72
N GLY A 95 18.99 -20.98 -18.49
CA GLY A 95 18.33 -22.29 -18.48
C GLY A 95 17.39 -22.52 -17.29
N ALA A 96 17.15 -21.49 -16.47
CA ALA A 96 16.12 -21.55 -15.44
C ALA A 96 14.77 -21.88 -16.08
N LYS A 97 14.09 -22.93 -15.59
CA LYS A 97 12.70 -23.19 -15.96
C LYS A 97 11.87 -21.97 -15.56
N SER A 98 10.89 -21.60 -16.37
CA SER A 98 9.97 -20.51 -16.05
C SER A 98 8.54 -20.96 -16.29
N LYS A 99 7.64 -20.45 -15.44
CA LYS A 99 6.19 -20.54 -15.63
C LYS A 99 5.68 -19.54 -16.68
N VAL A 100 6.52 -18.60 -17.15
CA VAL A 100 6.20 -17.67 -18.22
C VAL A 100 6.34 -18.39 -19.57
N PRO A 101 5.26 -18.56 -20.36
CA PRO A 101 5.30 -19.32 -21.60
C PRO A 101 6.34 -18.75 -22.60
N GLY A 102 7.20 -19.63 -23.12
CA GLY A 102 8.21 -19.29 -24.12
C GLY A 102 9.42 -18.49 -23.59
N ALA A 103 9.42 -18.10 -22.31
CA ALA A 103 10.55 -17.40 -21.71
C ALA A 103 11.72 -18.38 -21.48
N GLN A 104 12.90 -18.01 -21.98
CA GLN A 104 14.16 -18.73 -21.77
C GLN A 104 15.00 -18.09 -20.66
N ARG A 105 14.86 -16.76 -20.48
CA ARG A 105 15.50 -15.98 -19.42
C ARG A 105 14.60 -14.82 -19.04
N ILE A 106 14.64 -14.38 -17.78
CA ILE A 106 13.86 -13.24 -17.30
C ILE A 106 14.80 -12.26 -16.59
N ALA A 107 14.59 -10.96 -16.83
CA ALA A 107 15.26 -9.89 -16.10
C ALA A 107 14.23 -9.01 -15.39
N VAL A 108 14.56 -8.60 -14.16
CA VAL A 108 13.72 -7.72 -13.34
C VAL A 108 14.55 -6.49 -12.95
N ALA A 109 14.17 -5.32 -13.46
CA ALA A 109 14.73 -4.04 -13.06
C ALA A 109 13.89 -3.43 -11.93
N VAL A 110 14.50 -3.15 -10.80
CA VAL A 110 13.85 -2.62 -9.59
C VAL A 110 14.22 -1.17 -9.36
N LEU A 111 13.22 -0.36 -9.01
CA LEU A 111 13.36 1.08 -8.77
C LEU A 111 14.14 1.82 -9.87
N PRO A 112 13.96 1.52 -11.17
CA PRO A 112 14.68 2.25 -12.19
C PRO A 112 14.24 3.72 -12.19
N ASN A 113 15.20 4.63 -12.36
CA ASN A 113 14.97 6.05 -12.56
C ASN A 113 15.35 6.47 -13.99
N ALA A 114 15.19 7.74 -14.33
CA ALA A 114 15.44 8.18 -15.71
C ALA A 114 16.91 8.07 -16.14
N ASP A 115 17.88 8.16 -15.21
CA ASP A 115 19.31 7.96 -15.48
C ASP A 115 19.62 6.51 -15.88
N ASP A 116 18.75 5.56 -15.54
CA ASP A 116 18.89 4.16 -15.92
C ASP A 116 18.43 3.87 -17.37
N LEU A 117 17.74 4.80 -18.03
CA LEU A 117 17.20 4.59 -19.38
C LEU A 117 18.26 4.21 -20.42
N PRO A 118 19.45 4.82 -20.49
CA PRO A 118 20.49 4.39 -21.42
C PRO A 118 20.90 2.92 -21.20
N ALA A 119 21.03 2.49 -19.93
CA ALA A 119 21.36 1.11 -19.61
C ALA A 119 20.21 0.15 -20.00
N LEU A 120 18.97 0.50 -19.69
CA LEU A 120 17.79 -0.30 -20.05
C LEU A 120 17.61 -0.43 -21.56
N LYS A 121 17.81 0.66 -22.32
CA LYS A 121 17.79 0.63 -23.79
C LYS A 121 18.89 -0.24 -24.36
N ARG A 122 20.11 -0.15 -23.83
CA ARG A 122 21.22 -1.04 -24.20
C ARG A 122 20.85 -2.51 -23.98
N TYR A 123 20.26 -2.86 -22.85
CA TYR A 123 19.79 -4.23 -22.61
C TYR A 123 18.70 -4.64 -23.61
N ALA A 124 17.78 -3.74 -23.92
CA ALA A 124 16.69 -4.03 -24.85
C ALA A 124 17.16 -4.19 -26.31
N GLU A 125 18.08 -3.35 -26.76
CA GLU A 125 18.53 -3.27 -28.16
C GLU A 125 19.71 -4.20 -28.45
N ASN A 126 20.74 -4.21 -27.60
CA ASN A 126 21.97 -4.97 -27.85
C ASN A 126 21.87 -6.40 -27.32
N ASP A 127 21.33 -6.57 -26.11
CA ASP A 127 21.27 -7.87 -25.44
C ASP A 127 19.93 -8.62 -25.70
N GLN A 128 19.03 -7.95 -26.44
CA GLN A 128 17.72 -8.43 -26.89
C GLN A 128 16.75 -8.79 -25.75
N TRP A 129 16.83 -8.06 -24.63
CA TRP A 129 15.85 -8.14 -23.56
C TRP A 129 14.55 -7.40 -23.93
N GLY A 130 13.46 -7.74 -23.23
CA GLY A 130 12.13 -7.22 -23.55
C GLY A 130 11.51 -7.92 -24.77
N THR A 131 11.84 -9.20 -24.97
CA THR A 131 11.25 -10.08 -25.99
C THR A 131 10.51 -11.23 -25.30
N LYS A 132 9.65 -11.96 -26.03
CA LYS A 132 8.95 -13.13 -25.47
C LYS A 132 9.89 -14.18 -24.87
N THR A 133 11.05 -14.38 -25.48
CA THR A 133 12.07 -15.35 -25.02
C THR A 133 12.98 -14.77 -23.94
N LYS A 134 13.15 -13.45 -23.87
CA LYS A 134 13.92 -12.75 -22.84
C LYS A 134 13.10 -11.60 -22.23
N PRO A 135 12.05 -11.87 -21.42
CA PRO A 135 11.24 -10.79 -20.87
C PRO A 135 12.05 -9.86 -19.94
N MET A 136 11.72 -8.58 -19.99
CA MET A 136 12.20 -7.55 -19.08
C MET A 136 11.02 -6.96 -18.32
N ILE A 137 11.11 -6.99 -17.00
CA ILE A 137 10.08 -6.53 -16.08
C ILE A 137 10.63 -5.32 -15.33
N LEU A 138 9.95 -4.18 -15.40
CA LEU A 138 10.23 -3.01 -14.56
C LEU A 138 9.36 -3.11 -13.31
N VAL A 139 9.94 -2.93 -12.14
CA VAL A 139 9.26 -3.00 -10.85
C VAL A 139 9.43 -1.68 -10.11
N THR A 140 8.30 -1.03 -9.85
CA THR A 140 8.17 0.27 -9.20
C THR A 140 9.12 1.30 -9.84
N PRO A 141 8.99 1.58 -11.15
CA PRO A 141 9.76 2.65 -11.78
C PRO A 141 9.49 3.99 -11.07
N GLN A 142 10.53 4.79 -10.89
CA GLN A 142 10.45 6.05 -10.12
C GLN A 142 9.95 7.24 -10.95
N TRP A 143 9.73 7.05 -12.25
CA TRP A 143 9.08 8.04 -13.10
C TRP A 143 7.55 7.88 -13.05
N ASN A 144 6.80 9.00 -13.07
CA ASN A 144 5.35 8.98 -13.02
C ASN A 144 4.72 8.64 -14.39
N PRO A 145 4.02 7.50 -14.57
CA PRO A 145 3.40 7.14 -15.85
C PRO A 145 2.01 7.79 -16.07
N GLY A 146 1.45 8.47 -15.06
CA GLY A 146 0.03 8.85 -15.07
C GLY A 146 -0.42 9.95 -14.10
N GLY A 147 0.45 10.88 -13.73
CA GLY A 147 0.06 12.09 -12.98
C GLY A 147 -0.19 13.28 -13.89
N GLU A 148 -1.00 14.23 -13.44
CA GLU A 148 -1.32 15.53 -14.05
C GLU A 148 -0.07 16.38 -14.29
N GLY A 149 0.74 15.97 -15.27
CA GLY A 149 2.08 16.48 -15.50
C GLY A 149 3.13 15.51 -14.95
N TYR A 150 4.04 15.09 -15.84
CA TYR A 150 5.43 14.88 -15.43
C TYR A 150 5.82 16.12 -14.62
N ASN A 151 6.50 15.95 -13.47
CA ASN A 151 7.07 17.10 -12.79
C ASN A 151 7.80 17.97 -13.83
N VAL A 152 7.57 19.27 -13.74
CA VAL A 152 7.65 20.29 -14.80
C VAL A 152 9.07 20.49 -15.41
N VAL A 153 10.04 19.63 -15.07
CA VAL A 153 11.33 19.49 -15.75
C VAL A 153 11.54 18.00 -16.04
N SER A 154 11.64 17.69 -17.33
CA SER A 154 11.60 16.34 -17.89
C SER A 154 12.71 15.42 -17.37
N ASP A 155 12.36 14.47 -16.50
CA ASP A 155 13.23 13.34 -16.15
C ASP A 155 13.77 12.65 -17.42
N PHE A 156 13.00 12.69 -18.52
CA PHE A 156 13.34 12.11 -19.81
C PHE A 156 14.07 13.02 -20.80
N GLY A 157 14.54 14.20 -20.36
CA GLY A 157 15.23 15.17 -21.21
C GLY A 157 14.30 15.93 -22.18
N PHE A 158 14.89 16.68 -23.11
CA PHE A 158 14.17 17.66 -23.94
C PHE A 158 14.02 17.23 -25.42
N GLY A 159 12.95 17.72 -26.06
CA GLY A 159 12.76 17.62 -27.51
C GLY A 159 12.66 16.17 -28.03
N PRO A 160 13.32 15.82 -29.14
CA PRO A 160 13.25 14.47 -29.72
C PRO A 160 13.70 13.34 -28.78
N TRP A 161 14.65 13.64 -27.87
CA TRP A 161 15.14 12.68 -26.89
C TRP A 161 14.07 12.30 -25.88
N ARG A 162 13.27 13.29 -25.45
CA ARG A 162 12.09 13.07 -24.60
C ARG A 162 11.13 12.10 -25.23
N ALA A 163 10.71 12.38 -26.47
CA ALA A 163 9.76 11.55 -27.20
C ALA A 163 10.27 10.11 -27.41
N ALA A 164 11.58 9.94 -27.64
CA ALA A 164 12.19 8.62 -27.76
C ALA A 164 12.24 7.86 -26.43
N ASN A 165 12.47 8.56 -25.30
CA ASN A 165 12.43 8.00 -23.96
C ASN A 165 11.00 7.61 -23.54
N GLU A 166 10.04 8.50 -23.74
CA GLU A 166 8.61 8.24 -23.50
C GLU A 166 8.15 7.04 -24.31
N LYS A 167 8.44 7.00 -25.63
CA LYS A 167 8.10 5.85 -26.49
C LYS A 167 8.72 4.54 -26.01
N PHE A 168 9.94 4.57 -25.45
CA PHE A 168 10.57 3.37 -24.90
C PHE A 168 9.85 2.91 -23.62
N VAL A 169 9.55 3.82 -22.70
CA VAL A 169 8.81 3.52 -21.46
C VAL A 169 7.40 3.03 -21.77
N ASP A 170 6.70 3.67 -22.70
CA ASP A 170 5.35 3.30 -23.14
C ASP A 170 5.29 1.93 -23.83
N SER A 171 6.44 1.37 -24.25
CA SER A 171 6.50 0.02 -24.80
C SER A 171 6.36 -1.08 -23.74
N PHE A 172 6.42 -0.74 -22.44
CA PHE A 172 6.20 -1.66 -21.34
C PHE A 172 4.72 -1.70 -20.97
N SER A 173 4.10 -2.87 -21.10
CA SER A 173 2.70 -3.07 -20.71
C SER A 173 2.59 -3.24 -19.19
N LEU A 174 1.65 -2.55 -18.54
CA LEU A 174 1.40 -2.74 -17.12
C LEU A 174 0.83 -4.15 -16.87
N ALA A 175 1.55 -4.98 -16.13
CA ALA A 175 1.13 -6.33 -15.78
C ALA A 175 0.43 -6.39 -14.42
N TYR A 176 0.78 -5.48 -13.51
CA TYR A 176 0.21 -5.42 -12.17
C TYR A 176 0.47 -4.06 -11.54
N ALA A 177 -0.51 -3.50 -10.83
CA ALA A 177 -0.26 -2.34 -9.99
C ALA A 177 -0.93 -2.49 -8.64
N LEU A 178 -0.20 -2.11 -7.60
CA LEU A 178 -0.70 -1.84 -6.27
C LEU A 178 -0.24 -0.44 -5.87
N VAL A 179 -1.19 0.48 -5.79
CA VAL A 179 -0.93 1.91 -5.52
C VAL A 179 -1.84 2.37 -4.40
N GLU A 180 -1.35 3.26 -3.55
CA GLU A 180 -2.17 3.90 -2.53
C GLU A 180 -2.35 5.40 -2.82
N ARG A 181 -3.55 5.90 -2.52
CA ARG A 181 -3.91 7.32 -2.65
C ARG A 181 -4.69 7.77 -1.44
N ARG A 182 -4.35 8.94 -0.92
CA ARG A 182 -5.18 9.63 0.08
C ARG A 182 -6.42 10.18 -0.61
N ILE A 183 -7.59 10.06 0.01
CA ILE A 183 -8.86 10.59 -0.48
C ILE A 183 -9.48 11.48 0.60
N GLY A 184 -9.66 12.77 0.29
CA GLY A 184 -10.26 13.77 1.18
C GLY A 184 -9.30 14.37 2.22
N ALA A 185 -9.75 15.43 2.89
CA ALA A 185 -9.04 16.04 4.01
C ALA A 185 -9.35 15.29 5.33
N ALA A 186 -8.38 15.20 6.23
CA ALA A 186 -8.55 14.56 7.54
C ALA A 186 -9.50 15.31 8.51
N SER A 187 -10.17 16.39 8.06
CA SER A 187 -10.86 17.35 8.94
C SER A 187 -12.12 17.99 8.32
N THR A 188 -12.86 17.28 7.47
CA THR A 188 -14.11 17.81 6.89
C THR A 188 -15.31 17.49 7.80
N LEU A 189 -15.96 18.53 8.32
CA LEU A 189 -17.18 18.44 9.12
C LEU A 189 -18.41 18.34 8.20
N ASP A 190 -19.44 17.57 8.58
CA ASP A 190 -20.73 17.64 7.92
C ASP A 190 -21.61 18.80 8.43
N ALA A 191 -22.81 18.92 7.86
CA ALA A 191 -23.80 19.94 8.22
C ALA A 191 -24.37 19.77 9.66
N THR A 192 -24.08 18.66 10.33
CA THR A 192 -24.42 18.42 11.74
C THR A 192 -23.27 18.72 12.69
N GLY A 193 -22.08 19.12 12.17
CA GLY A 193 -20.90 19.41 12.97
C GLY A 193 -20.12 18.16 13.39
N ASP A 194 -20.48 16.99 12.85
CA ASP A 194 -19.75 15.76 13.09
C ASP A 194 -18.59 15.62 12.10
N ASN A 195 -17.47 15.08 12.57
CA ASN A 195 -16.39 14.67 11.67
C ASN A 195 -16.93 13.58 10.74
N MET A 196 -17.13 13.93 9.46
CA MET A 196 -17.16 12.91 8.42
C MET A 196 -15.82 12.22 8.49
N GLY A 197 -15.79 10.96 8.91
CA GLY A 197 -14.57 10.19 9.15
C GLY A 197 -13.46 10.60 8.18
N ARG A 198 -12.34 11.04 8.78
CA ARG A 198 -11.11 11.57 8.19
C ARG A 198 -10.84 11.00 6.79
N GLY A 199 -10.37 11.84 5.86
CA GLY A 199 -9.88 11.39 4.56
C GLY A 199 -9.18 10.02 4.64
N GLY A 200 -9.64 9.08 3.81
CA GLY A 200 -9.25 7.68 3.86
C GLY A 200 -8.10 7.36 2.90
N VAL A 201 -7.58 6.15 3.00
CA VAL A 201 -6.61 5.63 2.01
C VAL A 201 -7.33 4.67 1.08
N ALA A 202 -7.24 4.97 -0.21
CA ALA A 202 -7.64 4.09 -1.29
C ALA A 202 -6.43 3.25 -1.71
N ARG A 203 -6.54 1.93 -1.60
CA ARG A 203 -5.62 0.99 -2.22
C ARG A 203 -6.20 0.52 -3.55
N LEU A 204 -5.52 0.88 -4.62
CA LEU A 204 -5.86 0.58 -6.00
C LEU A 204 -5.10 -0.67 -6.43
N VAL A 205 -5.82 -1.67 -6.90
CA VAL A 205 -5.25 -2.93 -7.41
C VAL A 205 -5.64 -3.10 -8.87
N PHE A 206 -4.67 -3.39 -9.71
CA PHE A 206 -4.87 -3.78 -11.10
C PHE A 206 -4.14 -5.09 -11.37
N GLY A 207 -4.88 -6.09 -11.85
CA GLY A 207 -4.31 -7.25 -12.54
C GLY A 207 -4.30 -6.95 -14.03
N GLY A 208 -3.19 -7.14 -14.71
CA GLY A 208 -3.11 -6.93 -16.16
C GLY A 208 -3.51 -8.17 -16.95
N SER A 209 -4.48 -8.98 -16.49
CA SER A 209 -4.78 -10.26 -17.16
C SER A 209 -5.49 -10.06 -18.51
N THR A 210 -6.17 -8.92 -18.67
CA THR A 210 -6.82 -8.48 -19.91
C THR A 210 -6.63 -6.97 -20.10
N SER A 211 -6.77 -6.47 -21.34
CA SER A 211 -6.67 -5.03 -21.60
C SER A 211 -7.74 -4.22 -20.88
N ASP A 212 -8.89 -4.82 -20.56
CA ASP A 212 -10.07 -4.10 -20.08
C ASP A 212 -10.36 -4.40 -18.60
N GLU A 213 -9.38 -4.95 -17.87
CA GLU A 213 -9.54 -5.28 -16.47
C GLU A 213 -9.74 -3.99 -15.65
N PRO A 214 -10.83 -3.88 -14.87
CA PRO A 214 -11.05 -2.69 -14.07
C PRO A 214 -10.14 -2.68 -12.84
N TRP A 215 -9.81 -1.48 -12.37
CA TRP A 215 -9.10 -1.28 -11.12
C TRP A 215 -10.03 -1.60 -9.95
N SER A 216 -9.58 -2.47 -9.06
CA SER A 216 -10.25 -2.70 -7.78
C SER A 216 -9.84 -1.61 -6.79
N VAL A 217 -10.84 -0.96 -6.18
CA VAL A 217 -10.63 0.12 -5.21
C VAL A 217 -10.99 -0.39 -3.82
N TRP A 218 -10.00 -0.38 -2.94
CA TRP A 218 -10.13 -0.85 -1.57
C TRP A 218 -10.01 0.34 -0.61
N ALA A 219 -10.97 0.50 0.29
CA ALA A 219 -10.84 1.41 1.41
C ALA A 219 -10.01 0.75 2.52
N MET A 220 -8.99 1.44 3.01
CA MET A 220 -8.11 0.97 4.09
C MET A 220 -8.58 1.52 5.44
N GLY A 221 -8.68 0.65 6.44
CA GLY A 221 -8.84 1.02 7.85
C GLY A 221 -7.49 1.32 8.51
N GLY A 222 -7.50 2.11 9.59
CA GLY A 222 -6.28 2.47 10.34
C GLY A 222 -5.57 1.27 10.97
N ASP A 223 -6.31 0.20 11.25
CA ASP A 223 -5.83 -1.09 11.73
C ASP A 223 -5.21 -1.97 10.63
N GLY A 224 -5.14 -1.48 9.38
CA GLY A 224 -4.66 -2.24 8.23
C GLY A 224 -5.70 -3.16 7.61
N SER A 225 -6.94 -3.18 8.13
CA SER A 225 -8.06 -3.83 7.46
C SER A 225 -8.34 -3.16 6.12
N SER A 226 -8.96 -3.89 5.20
CA SER A 226 -9.32 -3.34 3.89
C SER A 226 -10.65 -3.90 3.41
N ALA A 227 -11.45 -3.05 2.78
CA ALA A 227 -12.74 -3.42 2.20
C ALA A 227 -12.80 -2.99 0.74
N LEU A 228 -13.17 -3.90 -0.15
CA LEU A 228 -13.45 -3.58 -1.55
C LEU A 228 -14.71 -2.70 -1.59
N ILE A 229 -14.57 -1.46 -2.07
CA ILE A 229 -15.68 -0.51 -2.19
C ILE A 229 -16.23 -0.43 -3.60
N GLY A 230 -15.48 -0.91 -4.59
CA GLY A 230 -15.94 -1.04 -5.97
C GLY A 230 -14.81 -1.22 -6.96
N THR A 231 -15.15 -1.12 -8.24
CA THR A 231 -14.22 -1.22 -9.36
C THR A 231 -14.39 -0.03 -10.29
N LEU A 232 -13.30 0.53 -10.79
CA LEU A 232 -13.30 1.65 -11.73
C LEU A 232 -12.56 1.27 -13.01
N ALA A 233 -13.06 1.72 -14.16
CA ALA A 233 -12.35 1.56 -15.42
C ALA A 233 -11.07 2.42 -15.42
N SER A 234 -10.10 2.05 -16.27
CA SER A 234 -8.93 2.90 -16.49
C SER A 234 -9.33 4.18 -17.23
N SER A 235 -8.78 5.33 -16.82
CA SER A 235 -8.99 6.59 -17.54
C SER A 235 -8.00 6.75 -18.69
N GLY A 236 -8.50 6.65 -19.92
CA GLY A 236 -7.79 7.07 -21.14
C GLY A 236 -7.54 5.95 -22.15
N ALA A 237 -7.40 6.33 -23.42
CA ALA A 237 -6.99 5.44 -24.48
C ALA A 237 -5.55 4.94 -24.20
N GLY A 238 -5.42 3.65 -23.89
CA GLY A 238 -4.16 3.04 -23.44
C GLY A 238 -4.17 2.58 -21.97
N ASN A 239 -5.30 2.05 -21.51
CA ASN A 239 -5.60 1.02 -20.47
C ASN A 239 -4.62 0.68 -19.33
N ASN A 240 -3.70 1.55 -18.91
CA ASN A 240 -2.76 1.27 -17.81
C ASN A 240 -2.67 2.40 -16.79
N LYS A 241 -3.59 3.37 -16.83
CA LYS A 241 -3.58 4.50 -15.89
C LYS A 241 -4.53 4.26 -14.72
N PRO A 242 -4.11 4.56 -13.48
CA PRO A 242 -5.01 4.53 -12.34
C PRO A 242 -6.18 5.49 -12.57
N PRO A 243 -7.39 5.18 -12.06
CA PRO A 243 -8.56 6.03 -12.22
C PRO A 243 -8.31 7.47 -11.73
N PRO A 244 -9.02 8.48 -12.25
CA PRO A 244 -8.89 9.85 -11.82
C PRO A 244 -9.27 9.99 -10.35
N TYR A 245 -8.63 10.94 -9.66
CA TYR A 245 -8.89 11.19 -8.23
C TYR A 245 -10.39 11.41 -7.94
N ALA A 246 -11.07 12.22 -8.78
CA ALA A 246 -12.49 12.53 -8.62
C ALA A 246 -13.40 11.29 -8.66
N GLU A 247 -13.08 10.30 -9.50
CA GLU A 247 -13.86 9.05 -9.58
C GLU A 247 -13.65 8.18 -8.35
N ILE A 248 -12.42 8.12 -7.85
CA ILE A 248 -12.10 7.40 -6.60
C ILE A 248 -12.82 8.09 -5.43
N GLU A 249 -12.77 9.42 -5.35
CA GLU A 249 -13.46 10.18 -4.33
C GLU A 249 -14.98 9.97 -4.36
N GLN A 250 -15.59 9.96 -5.55
CA GLN A 250 -17.01 9.67 -5.70
C GLN A 250 -17.36 8.26 -5.19
N LEU A 251 -16.55 7.25 -5.52
CA LEU A 251 -16.76 5.88 -5.05
C LEU A 251 -16.69 5.78 -3.52
N PHE A 252 -15.79 6.54 -2.87
CA PHE A 252 -15.72 6.64 -1.42
C PHE A 252 -16.99 7.28 -0.82
N ARG A 253 -17.51 8.35 -1.42
CA ARG A 253 -18.76 9.00 -0.99
C ARG A 253 -19.96 8.05 -1.10
N ASP A 254 -20.05 7.30 -2.20
CA ASP A 254 -21.13 6.36 -2.46
C ASP A 254 -21.08 5.16 -1.50
N ALA A 255 -19.89 4.60 -1.26
CA ALA A 255 -19.68 3.52 -0.32
C ALA A 255 -20.00 3.95 1.13
N GLY A 256 -19.56 5.14 1.53
CA GLY A 256 -19.90 5.72 2.85
C GLY A 256 -21.41 5.94 3.02
N THR A 257 -22.09 6.43 1.99
CA THR A 257 -23.55 6.61 1.99
C THR A 257 -24.27 5.27 2.09
N ALA A 258 -23.83 4.26 1.32
CA ALA A 258 -24.40 2.92 1.37
C ALA A 258 -24.19 2.23 2.73
N ALA A 259 -23.02 2.41 3.34
CA ALA A 259 -22.74 1.94 4.70
C ALA A 259 -23.66 2.63 5.72
N SER A 260 -23.75 3.97 5.69
CA SER A 260 -24.65 4.75 6.56
C SER A 260 -26.12 4.34 6.41
N LEU A 261 -26.59 4.13 5.18
CA LEU A 261 -27.95 3.67 4.90
C LEU A 261 -28.19 2.23 5.37
N ARG A 262 -27.21 1.33 5.26
CA ARG A 262 -27.32 -0.04 5.82
C ARG A 262 -27.44 0.02 7.33
N THR A 263 -26.61 0.81 8.01
CA THR A 263 -26.65 1.03 9.46
C THR A 263 -28.00 1.59 9.91
N ARG A 264 -28.58 2.54 9.15
CA ARG A 264 -29.92 3.10 9.43
C ARG A 264 -31.06 2.12 9.16
N ARG A 265 -30.96 1.28 8.11
CA ARG A 265 -32.00 0.29 7.74
C ARG A 265 -31.99 -0.96 8.62
N SER A 266 -30.84 -1.37 9.12
CA SER A 266 -30.74 -2.51 10.03
C SER A 266 -31.12 -2.18 11.47
N GLY A 267 -31.40 -0.92 11.80
CA GLY A 267 -31.56 -0.48 13.19
C GLY A 267 -30.30 -0.67 14.03
N GLN A 268 -29.15 -1.01 13.42
CA GLN A 268 -27.86 -1.22 14.09
C GLN A 268 -27.00 0.04 14.04
N ALA A 269 -27.57 1.22 14.24
CA ALA A 269 -26.77 2.28 14.85
C ALA A 269 -26.60 1.91 16.34
N ARG A 270 -25.80 0.87 16.59
CA ARG A 270 -25.20 0.63 17.90
C ARG A 270 -23.79 1.18 17.80
N SER A 271 -23.49 2.19 18.60
CA SER A 271 -22.15 2.77 18.62
C SER A 271 -21.11 1.72 19.05
N LEU A 272 -19.83 2.01 18.83
CA LEU A 272 -18.77 1.18 19.40
C LEU A 272 -18.87 1.13 20.93
N GLU A 273 -19.40 2.19 21.56
CA GLU A 273 -19.74 2.22 22.98
C GLU A 273 -20.83 1.20 23.33
N ASP A 274 -21.93 1.12 22.57
CA ASP A 274 -23.01 0.14 22.81
C ASP A 274 -22.52 -1.33 22.72
N LYS A 275 -21.57 -1.60 21.82
CA LYS A 275 -20.96 -2.96 21.67
C LYS A 275 -19.97 -3.29 22.78
N LEU A 276 -19.32 -2.28 23.36
CA LEU A 276 -18.41 -2.44 24.49
C LEU A 276 -19.18 -2.60 25.81
N GLU A 277 -20.27 -1.85 26.00
CA GLU A 277 -21.17 -2.03 27.15
C GLU A 277 -21.82 -3.43 27.18
N GLU A 278 -22.20 -3.99 26.03
CA GLU A 278 -22.74 -5.36 25.93
C GLU A 278 -21.68 -6.43 26.25
N LYS A 279 -20.42 -6.24 25.81
CA LYS A 279 -19.29 -7.12 26.15
C LYS A 279 -18.90 -7.07 27.63
N VAL A 280 -19.01 -5.90 28.26
CA VAL A 280 -18.74 -5.73 29.70
C VAL A 280 -19.92 -6.25 30.55
N GLY A 281 -21.14 -6.21 30.02
CA GLY A 281 -22.35 -6.74 30.68
C GLY A 281 -22.47 -8.26 30.72
N GLU A 282 -21.94 -8.98 29.71
CA GLU A 282 -22.18 -10.43 29.59
C GLU A 282 -21.12 -11.35 30.18
N SER A 283 -19.99 -10.88 30.71
CA SER A 283 -19.04 -11.77 31.37
C SER A 283 -18.12 -11.04 32.34
N GLY A 284 -18.10 -11.50 33.61
CA GLY A 284 -17.05 -11.20 34.57
C GLY A 284 -15.69 -11.83 34.21
N SER A 285 -15.33 -11.83 32.93
CA SER A 285 -14.01 -12.24 32.45
C SER A 285 -13.13 -11.01 32.32
N VAL A 286 -12.00 -11.01 33.02
CA VAL A 286 -10.92 -10.03 32.88
C VAL A 286 -10.54 -9.91 31.41
N ALA A 287 -10.81 -8.76 30.79
CA ALA A 287 -10.48 -8.52 29.39
C ALA A 287 -8.95 -8.61 29.20
N ASP A 288 -8.49 -9.41 28.25
CA ASP A 288 -7.05 -9.47 27.93
C ASP A 288 -6.67 -8.26 27.07
N TRP A 289 -6.33 -7.17 27.75
CA TRP A 289 -5.92 -5.90 27.15
C TRP A 289 -4.67 -6.00 26.28
N SER A 290 -3.85 -7.05 26.45
CA SER A 290 -2.62 -7.22 25.68
C SER A 290 -2.86 -7.49 24.19
N LEU A 291 -4.04 -8.06 23.87
CA LEU A 291 -4.46 -8.38 22.51
C LEU A 291 -5.23 -7.23 21.84
N MET A 292 -5.57 -6.18 22.59
CA MET A 292 -6.33 -5.05 22.05
C MET A 292 -5.45 -4.11 21.21
N SER A 293 -6.02 -3.66 20.10
CA SER A 293 -5.45 -2.62 19.25
C SER A 293 -5.45 -1.26 19.95
N THR A 294 -4.63 -0.32 19.46
CA THR A 294 -4.58 1.06 20.00
C THR A 294 -5.95 1.74 19.93
N ALA A 295 -6.72 1.47 18.87
CA ALA A 295 -8.06 2.03 18.69
C ALA A 295 -9.08 1.50 19.71
N GLU A 296 -9.00 0.21 20.07
CA GLU A 296 -9.87 -0.39 21.09
C GLU A 296 -9.54 0.14 22.49
N VAL A 297 -8.25 0.30 22.81
CA VAL A 297 -7.82 0.93 24.08
C VAL A 297 -8.28 2.38 24.14
N ALA A 298 -8.12 3.15 23.06
CA ALA A 298 -8.57 4.54 22.98
C ALA A 298 -10.11 4.70 23.04
N ALA A 299 -10.86 3.75 22.49
CA ALA A 299 -12.32 3.73 22.59
C ALA A 299 -12.77 3.40 24.01
N ALA A 300 -12.15 2.39 24.64
CA ALA A 300 -12.49 1.98 26.00
C ALA A 300 -12.20 3.08 27.05
N LEU A 301 -11.09 3.81 26.89
CA LEU A 301 -10.74 4.96 27.74
C LEU A 301 -11.76 6.10 27.60
N ARG A 302 -12.12 6.49 26.37
CA ARG A 302 -13.13 7.54 26.12
C ARG A 302 -14.53 7.16 26.59
N ALA A 303 -14.87 5.88 26.51
CA ALA A 303 -16.13 5.35 27.01
C ALA A 303 -16.17 5.22 28.55
N GLY A 304 -15.07 5.49 29.26
CA GLY A 304 -14.99 5.34 30.72
C GLY A 304 -15.12 3.89 31.22
N THR A 305 -14.97 2.91 30.33
CA THR A 305 -15.12 1.48 30.62
C THR A 305 -13.88 0.84 31.25
N VAL A 306 -12.73 1.52 31.16
CA VAL A 306 -11.48 1.09 31.78
C VAL A 306 -11.51 1.47 33.27
N THR A 307 -11.23 0.51 34.15
CA THR A 307 -11.10 0.78 35.59
C THR A 307 -9.63 0.95 36.00
N SER A 308 -9.38 1.57 37.16
CA SER A 308 -8.02 1.60 37.73
C SER A 308 -7.47 0.20 38.02
N GLY A 309 -8.34 -0.79 38.26
CA GLY A 309 -7.99 -2.20 38.39
C GLY A 309 -7.49 -2.82 37.08
N ASP A 310 -8.07 -2.44 35.93
CA ASP A 310 -7.61 -2.87 34.61
C ASP A 310 -6.21 -2.34 34.30
N VAL A 311 -5.99 -1.06 34.53
CA VAL A 311 -4.70 -0.39 34.28
C VAL A 311 -3.57 -1.01 35.11
N ALA A 312 -3.85 -1.48 36.32
CA ALA A 312 -2.87 -2.17 37.17
C ALA A 312 -2.33 -3.48 36.54
N SER A 313 -3.11 -4.12 35.67
CA SER A 313 -2.74 -5.36 34.98
C SER A 313 -2.01 -5.14 33.65
N TRP A 314 -2.02 -3.94 33.10
CA TRP A 314 -1.53 -3.65 31.75
C TRP A 314 -0.03 -3.79 31.59
N ASN A 315 0.42 -4.46 30.52
CA ASN A 315 1.83 -4.49 30.16
C ASN A 315 2.30 -3.14 29.60
N LYS A 316 3.62 -3.01 29.37
CA LYS A 316 4.24 -1.76 28.91
C LYS A 316 3.66 -1.25 27.59
N ASP A 317 3.33 -2.16 26.68
CA ASP A 317 2.88 -1.80 25.34
C ASP A 317 1.44 -1.28 25.36
N VAL A 318 0.56 -1.90 26.16
CA VAL A 318 -0.80 -1.39 26.40
C VAL A 318 -0.76 -0.02 27.07
N CYS A 319 0.13 0.18 28.04
CA CYS A 319 0.29 1.49 28.68
C CYS A 319 0.74 2.57 27.70
N ARG A 320 1.62 2.25 26.74
CA ARG A 320 2.03 3.21 25.70
C ARG A 320 0.89 3.59 24.78
N LYS A 321 0.13 2.59 24.30
CA LYS A 321 -1.08 2.82 23.48
C LYS A 321 -2.09 3.72 24.19
N ALA A 322 -2.27 3.53 25.49
CA ALA A 322 -3.14 4.35 26.33
C ALA A 322 -2.60 5.77 26.55
N CYS A 323 -1.28 5.93 26.78
CA CYS A 323 -0.66 7.26 26.87
C CYS A 323 -0.80 8.03 25.57
N ASP A 324 -0.56 7.39 24.42
CA ASP A 324 -0.71 8.00 23.10
C ASP A 324 -2.19 8.40 22.84
N ALA A 325 -3.15 7.60 23.33
CA ALA A 325 -4.58 7.91 23.20
C ALA A 325 -5.06 9.09 24.07
N LEU A 326 -4.37 9.37 25.18
CA LEU A 326 -4.68 10.44 26.13
C LEU A 326 -3.79 11.69 25.95
N ASP A 327 -3.00 11.74 24.87
CA ASP A 327 -1.98 12.77 24.64
C ASP A 327 -0.99 12.97 25.82
N LEU A 328 -0.64 11.86 26.49
CA LEU A 328 0.30 11.82 27.60
C LEU A 328 1.67 11.34 27.11
N SER A 329 2.74 11.75 27.81
CA SER A 329 4.07 11.19 27.55
C SER A 329 4.07 9.66 27.68
N SER A 330 4.64 8.95 26.72
CA SER A 330 4.78 7.48 26.72
C SER A 330 6.16 6.99 27.21
N ALA A 331 6.97 7.90 27.76
CA ALA A 331 8.29 7.61 28.32
C ALA A 331 8.22 7.20 29.81
N GLY A 332 9.02 6.19 30.19
CA GLY A 332 9.20 5.75 31.57
C GLY A 332 9.14 4.24 31.81
N LYS A 333 9.16 3.87 33.11
CA LYS A 333 8.87 2.51 33.60
C LYS A 333 7.35 2.30 33.61
N VAL A 334 6.91 1.03 33.59
CA VAL A 334 5.49 0.66 33.45
C VAL A 334 4.64 1.25 34.56
N GLU A 335 5.16 1.24 35.78
CA GLU A 335 4.51 1.77 36.98
C GLU A 335 4.20 3.27 36.83
N ALA A 336 5.17 4.04 36.31
CA ALA A 336 5.02 5.47 36.07
C ALA A 336 4.04 5.78 34.91
N LEU A 337 3.91 4.87 33.93
CA LEU A 337 2.91 5.01 32.87
C LEU A 337 1.50 4.74 33.40
N ARG A 338 1.33 3.70 34.22
CA ARG A 338 0.05 3.36 34.86
C ARG A 338 -0.46 4.48 35.75
N GLU A 339 0.40 5.03 36.62
CA GLU A 339 0.05 6.17 37.48
C GLU A 339 -0.43 7.39 36.67
N ARG A 340 0.23 7.67 35.54
CA ARG A 340 -0.09 8.79 34.66
C ARG A 340 -1.46 8.61 33.99
N ILE A 341 -1.76 7.40 33.55
CA ILE A 341 -3.06 7.06 32.93
C ILE A 341 -4.18 7.18 33.96
N VAL A 342 -4.01 6.61 35.16
CA VAL A 342 -5.00 6.70 36.24
C VAL A 342 -5.26 8.15 36.64
N ALA A 343 -4.21 8.96 36.80
CA ALA A 343 -4.36 10.38 37.13
C ALA A 343 -5.11 11.18 36.05
N ALA A 344 -4.91 10.85 34.77
CA ALA A 344 -5.64 11.49 33.67
C ALA A 344 -7.12 11.10 33.66
N MET A 345 -7.44 9.81 33.88
CA MET A 345 -8.82 9.33 33.98
C MET A 345 -9.58 9.97 35.16
N GLU A 346 -8.91 10.15 36.31
CA GLU A 346 -9.51 10.83 37.48
C GLU A 346 -9.77 12.32 37.22
N LYS A 347 -8.87 12.98 36.47
CA LYS A 347 -9.02 14.39 36.11
C LYS A 347 -10.23 14.63 35.21
N GLU A 348 -10.41 13.83 34.15
CA GLU A 348 -11.58 13.90 33.25
C GLU A 348 -12.90 13.63 34.00
N THR A 349 -12.90 12.68 34.93
CA THR A 349 -14.09 12.36 35.75
C THR A 349 -14.48 13.51 36.70
N SER A 350 -13.51 14.33 37.12
CA SER A 350 -13.74 15.49 37.99
C SER A 350 -14.22 16.74 37.24
N GLU A 351 -13.81 16.90 35.98
CA GLU A 351 -14.23 18.01 35.11
C GLU A 351 -15.63 17.77 34.52
N ALA A 352 -16.02 16.52 34.28
CA ALA A 352 -17.36 16.15 33.79
C ALA A 352 -18.49 16.28 34.84
N LYS A 353 -18.16 16.51 36.13
CA LYS A 353 -19.13 16.66 37.23
C LYS A 353 -19.40 18.13 37.64
N LYS A 354 -18.80 19.09 36.95
CA LYS A 354 -19.08 20.54 37.10
C LYS A 354 -19.97 21.03 35.97
#